data_AF-A0AAC9HRI9-F1
#
_entry.id   AF-A0AAC9HRI9-F1
#
_cell.length_a   1.000
_cell.length_b   1.000
_cell.length_c   1.000
_cell.angle_alpha   90.00
_cell.angle_beta   90.00
_cell.angle_gamma   90.00
#
_symmetry.space_group_name_H-M   'P 1'
#
loop_
_entity.id
_entity.type
_entity.pdbx_description
1 polymer ?
#
loop_
_entity_poly.entity_id
_entity_poly.type
_entity_poly.pdbx_seq_one_letter_code
_entity_poly.pdbx_strand_id
1 'polypeptide(L)'
;MRRLRRLITAPFAFALAGCLLLTGWALWSDGIFDGPIAGQVRESSVYADPGIDLDQQAAERVIGNRRLVVVMLEPGADLAEACDSIGTVADGNVGLILSPETGPDPVFDRYGCSLIPGYDDENFGKAFAADMTIANGVAGFVDRPIDALKVVAVNYDTLVKAGTVPDGPRSFSPSLPRYLAAAAAIAAVLIGTTTIYVFSYRAGRIAAARRARREAATDSRSVLSAGAAGLAQQIIELDRRYQPRISQSGAYQGRPRQGSFEFEYPRLAADYGKLLESIQKADSLGGRETDDIADRIGALSQRATRLADKTE
;
A
#
# COMPACT_ATOMS: atom_id res chain seq x y z
N MET A 1 0.16 -22.30 -16.21
CA MET A 1 -0.99 -21.59 -15.56
C MET A 1 -1.13 -21.84 -14.05
N ARG A 2 -0.78 -22.99 -13.46
CA ARG A 2 -0.95 -23.25 -12.00
C ARG A 2 0.00 -22.48 -11.04
N ARG A 3 1.15 -21.98 -11.51
CA ARG A 3 2.14 -21.27 -10.65
C ARG A 3 1.86 -19.77 -10.46
N LEU A 4 1.13 -19.13 -11.38
CA LEU A 4 0.74 -17.72 -11.25
C LEU A 4 -0.38 -17.52 -10.21
N ARG A 5 -1.26 -18.52 -10.05
CA ARG A 5 -2.38 -18.48 -9.10
C ARG A 5 -1.97 -18.45 -7.62
N ARG A 6 -0.76 -18.89 -7.27
CA ARG A 6 -0.28 -18.92 -5.86
C ARG A 6 0.38 -17.62 -5.40
N LEU A 7 0.88 -16.81 -6.32
CA LEU A 7 1.53 -15.52 -6.01
C LEU A 7 0.53 -14.37 -5.92
N ILE A 8 -0.62 -14.49 -6.61
CA ILE A 8 -1.71 -13.53 -6.56
C ILE A 8 -2.59 -13.75 -5.32
N THR A 9 -2.58 -14.92 -4.67
CA THR A 9 -3.53 -15.24 -3.59
C THR A 9 -3.05 -14.96 -2.17
N ALA A 10 -1.77 -14.70 -1.91
CA ALA A 10 -1.29 -14.46 -0.53
C ALA A 10 -1.15 -12.96 -0.19
N PRO A 11 -0.26 -12.18 -0.82
CA PRO A 11 -0.04 -10.79 -0.42
C PRO A 11 -1.21 -9.86 -0.80
N PHE A 12 -1.85 -10.08 -1.95
CA PHE A 12 -3.03 -9.31 -2.36
C PHE A 12 -4.23 -9.62 -1.45
N ALA A 13 -4.42 -10.88 -1.05
CA ALA A 13 -5.48 -11.25 -0.12
C ALA A 13 -5.24 -10.65 1.28
N PHE A 14 -3.99 -10.59 1.76
CA PHE A 14 -3.66 -9.92 3.01
C PHE A 14 -3.87 -8.40 2.94
N ALA A 15 -3.49 -7.76 1.83
CA ALA A 15 -3.75 -6.33 1.63
C ALA A 15 -5.27 -6.05 1.60
N LEU A 16 -6.04 -6.88 0.90
CA LEU A 16 -7.49 -6.73 0.78
C LEU A 16 -8.21 -7.03 2.11
N ALA A 17 -7.74 -8.01 2.88
CA ALA A 17 -8.21 -8.28 4.23
C ALA A 17 -7.87 -7.12 5.19
N GLY A 18 -6.68 -6.54 5.09
CA GLY A 18 -6.30 -5.36 5.85
C GLY A 18 -7.18 -4.14 5.52
N CYS A 19 -7.46 -3.92 4.23
CA CYS A 19 -8.39 -2.88 3.80
C CYS A 19 -9.81 -3.14 4.33
N LEU A 20 -10.33 -4.37 4.26
CA LEU A 20 -11.65 -4.74 4.78
C LEU A 20 -11.75 -4.58 6.29
N LEU A 21 -10.69 -4.90 7.02
CA LEU A 21 -10.65 -4.76 8.47
C LEU A 21 -10.59 -3.28 8.87
N LEU A 22 -9.83 -2.46 8.14
CA LEU A 22 -9.81 -1.01 8.32
C LEU A 22 -11.13 -0.34 7.93
N THR A 23 -11.77 -0.73 6.82
CA THR A 23 -13.10 -0.19 6.48
C THR A 23 -14.16 -0.67 7.45
N GLY A 24 -14.12 -1.92 7.87
CA GLY A 24 -15.02 -2.43 8.91
C GLY A 24 -14.86 -1.69 10.23
N TRP A 25 -13.61 -1.45 10.65
CA TRP A 25 -13.32 -0.68 11.86
C TRP A 25 -13.68 0.80 11.71
N ALA A 26 -13.41 1.40 10.56
CA ALA A 26 -13.80 2.77 10.26
C ALA A 26 -15.33 2.92 10.28
N LEU A 27 -16.08 2.05 9.59
CA LEU A 27 -17.54 2.02 9.60
C LEU A 27 -18.12 1.83 11.01
N TRP A 28 -17.51 0.94 11.80
CA TRP A 28 -17.90 0.73 13.19
C TRP A 28 -17.63 1.98 14.06
N SER A 29 -16.49 2.66 13.85
CA SER A 29 -16.13 3.88 14.58
C SER A 29 -16.80 5.17 14.08
N ASP A 30 -17.32 5.17 12.86
CA ASP A 30 -17.99 6.34 12.26
C ASP A 30 -19.37 6.58 12.89
N GLY A 31 -19.88 5.59 13.63
CA GLY A 31 -21.24 5.64 14.14
C GLY A 31 -22.26 5.32 13.05
N ILE A 32 -21.94 4.47 12.05
CA ILE A 32 -22.98 3.99 11.13
C ILE A 32 -24.04 3.14 11.87
N PHE A 33 -23.71 2.69 13.08
CA PHE A 33 -24.63 2.10 14.06
C PHE A 33 -25.11 3.08 15.13
N ASP A 34 -24.65 4.34 15.12
CA ASP A 34 -25.20 5.38 15.97
C ASP A 34 -26.61 5.67 15.47
N GLY A 35 -27.58 5.69 16.38
CA GLY A 35 -28.96 6.02 16.05
C GLY A 35 -29.09 7.43 15.45
N PRO A 36 -30.21 7.73 14.77
CA PRO A 36 -30.44 9.05 14.15
C PRO A 36 -30.26 10.22 15.13
N ILE A 37 -30.60 10.00 16.41
CA ILE A 37 -30.42 10.96 17.51
C ILE A 37 -28.94 11.32 17.70
N ALA A 38 -28.06 10.33 17.86
CA ALA A 38 -26.65 10.54 18.15
C ALA A 38 -25.90 11.19 16.97
N GLY A 39 -26.27 10.84 15.74
CA GLY A 39 -25.74 11.48 14.53
C GLY A 39 -26.03 12.97 14.49
N GLN A 40 -27.28 13.36 14.74
CA GLN A 40 -27.66 14.78 14.72
C GLN A 40 -27.15 15.54 15.95
N VAL A 41 -27.12 14.93 17.14
CA VAL A 41 -26.55 15.54 18.36
C VAL A 41 -25.05 15.81 18.21
N ARG A 42 -24.33 15.08 17.35
CA ARG A 42 -22.91 15.35 17.07
C ARG A 42 -22.71 16.69 16.34
N GLU A 43 -23.70 17.15 15.58
CA GLU A 43 -23.64 18.39 14.77
C GLU A 43 -24.44 19.54 15.37
N SER A 44 -25.51 19.24 16.11
CA SER A 44 -26.41 20.23 16.71
C SER A 44 -26.59 20.00 18.21
N SER A 45 -26.95 21.06 18.93
CA SER A 45 -27.31 21.01 20.35
C SER A 45 -28.79 20.67 20.56
N VAL A 46 -29.59 20.58 19.49
CA VAL A 46 -31.01 20.23 19.57
C VAL A 46 -31.35 19.14 18.58
N TYR A 47 -32.05 18.12 19.05
CA TYR A 47 -32.70 17.10 18.25
C TYR A 47 -34.21 17.14 18.49
N ALA A 48 -35.00 16.98 17.44
CA ALA A 48 -36.44 16.78 17.54
C ALA A 48 -36.86 15.71 16.56
N ASP A 49 -37.63 14.72 17.03
CA ASP A 49 -38.21 13.69 16.17
C ASP A 49 -39.15 14.32 15.12
N PRO A 50 -39.34 13.67 13.95
CA PRO A 50 -40.16 14.20 12.86
C PRO A 50 -41.61 14.54 13.24
N GLY A 51 -42.17 13.87 14.25
CA GLY A 51 -43.51 14.15 14.77
C GLY A 51 -43.62 15.35 15.72
N ILE A 52 -42.50 15.99 16.10
CA ILE A 52 -42.49 17.15 16.99
C ILE A 52 -42.39 18.44 16.18
N ASP A 53 -43.38 19.33 16.35
CA ASP A 53 -43.40 20.65 15.70
C ASP A 53 -42.43 21.62 16.39
N LEU A 54 -41.16 21.55 16.01
CA LEU A 54 -40.10 22.43 16.49
C LEU A 54 -39.31 23.05 15.33
N ASP A 55 -39.23 24.38 15.29
CA ASP A 55 -38.26 25.09 14.46
C ASP A 55 -36.85 24.88 15.05
N GLN A 56 -36.11 23.94 14.47
CA GLN A 56 -34.76 23.59 14.90
C GLN A 56 -33.79 24.77 14.83
N GLN A 57 -33.91 25.68 13.85
CA GLN A 57 -33.01 26.83 13.78
C GLN A 57 -33.31 27.85 14.88
N ALA A 58 -34.59 28.06 15.20
CA ALA A 58 -34.96 28.91 16.33
C ALA A 58 -34.48 28.28 17.64
N ALA A 59 -34.63 26.96 17.79
CA ALA A 59 -34.17 26.20 18.94
C ALA A 59 -32.65 26.32 19.16
N GLU A 60 -31.87 26.13 18.10
CA GLU A 60 -30.41 26.30 18.12
C GLU A 60 -30.00 27.71 18.54
N ARG A 61 -30.72 28.75 18.12
CA ARG A 61 -30.45 30.14 18.56
C ARG A 61 -30.77 30.35 20.04
N VAL A 62 -31.81 29.70 20.57
CA VAL A 62 -32.17 29.78 21.99
C VAL A 62 -31.09 29.14 22.86
N ILE A 63 -30.64 27.94 22.47
CA ILE A 63 -29.58 27.21 23.19
C ILE A 63 -28.22 27.89 23.00
N GLY A 64 -27.92 28.37 21.80
CA GLY A 64 -26.67 29.03 21.46
C GLY A 64 -25.47 28.12 21.69
N ASN A 65 -24.39 28.69 22.22
CA ASN A 65 -23.12 27.97 22.41
C ASN A 65 -23.03 27.19 23.74
N ARG A 66 -24.11 27.06 24.51
CA ARG A 66 -24.10 26.40 25.83
C ARG A 66 -23.67 24.94 25.72
N ARG A 67 -23.07 24.38 26.79
CA ARG A 67 -22.83 22.93 26.93
C ARG A 67 -24.10 22.19 27.32
N LEU A 68 -25.11 22.32 26.47
CA LEU A 68 -26.46 21.85 26.67
C LEU A 68 -26.90 21.12 25.40
N VAL A 69 -27.44 19.93 25.57
CA VAL A 69 -28.04 19.12 24.51
C VAL A 69 -29.49 18.87 24.90
N VAL A 70 -30.43 19.17 24.01
CA VAL A 70 -31.85 18.87 24.22
C VAL A 70 -32.36 17.95 23.12
N VAL A 71 -32.97 16.84 23.53
CA VAL A 71 -33.53 15.82 22.62
C VAL A 71 -35.03 15.77 22.86
N MET A 72 -35.83 16.07 21.83
CA MET A 72 -37.29 15.95 21.89
C MET A 72 -37.73 14.74 21.08
N LEU A 73 -38.43 13.81 21.73
CA LEU A 73 -38.87 12.55 21.14
C LEU A 73 -40.39 12.51 20.99
N GLU A 74 -40.87 11.64 20.11
CA GLU A 74 -42.30 11.35 19.98
C GLU A 74 -42.91 10.74 21.26
N PRO A 75 -44.24 10.90 21.47
CA PRO A 75 -44.91 10.35 22.65
C PRO A 75 -44.67 8.86 22.86
N GLY A 76 -44.35 8.49 24.10
CA GLY A 76 -44.12 7.09 24.50
C GLY A 76 -42.73 6.55 24.18
N ALA A 77 -41.78 7.41 23.76
CA ALA A 77 -40.38 7.03 23.61
C ALA A 77 -39.71 6.68 24.95
N ASP A 78 -38.73 5.79 24.92
CA ASP A 78 -37.90 5.44 26.08
C ASP A 78 -36.81 6.50 26.26
N LEU A 79 -36.96 7.36 27.28
CA LEU A 79 -36.02 8.45 27.54
C LEU A 79 -34.68 7.96 28.09
N ALA A 80 -34.66 6.81 28.78
CA ALA A 80 -33.43 6.25 29.30
C ALA A 80 -32.57 5.68 28.16
N GLU A 81 -33.19 4.95 27.23
CA GLU A 81 -32.50 4.46 26.03
C GLU A 81 -31.94 5.62 25.19
N ALA A 82 -32.69 6.71 25.08
CA ALA A 82 -32.21 7.91 24.40
C ALA A 82 -31.00 8.55 25.11
N CYS A 83 -30.95 8.54 26.45
CA CYS A 83 -29.78 9.03 27.22
C CYS A 83 -28.55 8.18 26.96
N ASP A 84 -28.71 6.86 26.98
CA ASP A 84 -27.63 5.92 26.65
C ASP A 84 -27.12 6.15 25.21
N SER A 85 -28.02 6.42 24.26
CA SER A 85 -27.65 6.67 22.86
C SER A 85 -26.80 7.92 22.66
N ILE A 86 -27.03 8.97 23.46
CA ILE A 86 -26.27 10.23 23.36
C ILE A 86 -25.04 10.27 24.27
N GLY A 87 -24.88 9.30 25.18
CA GLY A 87 -23.85 9.29 26.23
C GLY A 87 -22.44 9.59 25.71
N THR A 88 -22.07 9.03 24.56
CA THR A 88 -20.73 9.23 23.98
C THR A 88 -20.59 10.57 23.23
N VAL A 89 -21.66 11.03 22.56
CA VAL A 89 -21.62 12.24 21.70
C VAL A 89 -21.91 13.53 22.47
N ALA A 90 -22.55 13.42 23.63
CA ALA A 90 -22.85 14.51 24.53
C ALA A 90 -21.94 14.52 25.77
N ASP A 91 -20.89 13.68 25.82
CA ASP A 91 -19.91 13.66 26.90
C ASP A 91 -19.34 15.08 27.19
N GLY A 92 -19.29 15.43 28.48
CA GLY A 92 -18.93 16.75 28.97
C GLY A 92 -20.05 17.82 28.93
N ASN A 93 -21.28 17.47 28.55
CA ASN A 93 -22.42 18.39 28.43
C ASN A 93 -23.61 17.97 29.32
N VAL A 94 -24.53 18.90 29.53
CA VAL A 94 -25.82 18.62 30.18
C VAL A 94 -26.81 18.19 29.10
N GLY A 95 -27.30 16.95 29.18
CA GLY A 95 -28.38 16.46 28.33
C GLY A 95 -29.74 16.61 29.02
N LEU A 96 -30.77 16.92 28.24
CA LEU A 96 -32.16 16.84 28.66
C LEU A 96 -32.99 16.20 27.54
N ILE A 97 -33.70 15.13 27.87
CA ILE A 97 -34.56 14.41 26.94
C ILE A 97 -36.00 14.67 27.35
N LEU A 98 -36.82 15.04 26.37
CA LEU A 98 -38.22 15.40 26.56
C LEU A 98 -39.08 14.55 25.63
N SER A 99 -40.18 14.03 26.15
CA SER A 99 -41.22 13.37 25.34
C SER A 99 -42.58 13.86 25.82
N PRO A 100 -43.50 14.26 24.93
CA PRO A 100 -44.86 14.55 25.36
C PRO A 100 -45.55 13.27 25.87
N GLU A 101 -46.25 13.37 26.98
CA GLU A 101 -47.10 12.29 27.49
C GLU A 101 -48.37 12.14 26.65
N THR A 102 -48.88 10.91 26.58
CA THR A 102 -50.16 10.63 25.94
C THR A 102 -51.29 10.83 26.97
N GLY A 103 -52.05 11.93 26.86
CA GLY A 103 -53.11 12.23 27.81
C GLY A 103 -53.99 13.43 27.43
N PRO A 104 -55.06 13.70 28.20
CA PRO A 104 -55.97 14.82 27.97
C PRO A 104 -55.33 16.20 28.22
N ASP A 105 -54.36 16.26 29.14
CA ASP A 105 -53.52 17.43 29.42
C ASP A 105 -52.05 17.02 29.26
N PRO A 106 -51.52 16.96 28.03
CA PRO A 106 -50.19 16.41 27.79
C PRO A 106 -49.13 17.31 28.42
N VAL A 107 -48.23 16.70 29.19
CA VAL A 107 -47.04 17.35 29.74
C VAL A 107 -45.79 16.70 29.16
N PHE A 108 -44.66 17.41 29.17
CA PHE A 108 -43.39 16.78 28.83
C PHE A 108 -42.94 15.87 29.98
N ASP A 109 -42.88 14.57 29.70
CA ASP A 109 -42.00 13.68 30.41
C ASP A 109 -40.54 14.09 30.16
N ARG A 110 -39.70 13.94 31.16
CA ARG A 110 -38.39 14.58 31.22
C ARG A 110 -37.36 13.67 31.87
N TYR A 111 -36.23 13.52 31.20
CA TYR A 111 -35.10 12.74 31.67
C TYR A 111 -33.83 13.58 31.58
N GLY A 112 -33.24 13.89 32.74
CA GLY A 112 -31.94 14.55 32.83
C GLY A 112 -30.84 13.54 32.49
N CYS A 113 -29.92 13.96 31.63
CA CYS A 113 -28.81 13.15 31.15
C CYS A 113 -27.52 13.98 31.29
N SER A 114 -27.15 14.31 32.54
CA SER A 114 -25.94 15.05 32.86
C SER A 114 -24.70 14.18 32.59
N LEU A 115 -23.95 14.49 31.55
CA LEU A 115 -22.71 13.80 31.20
C LEU A 115 -21.49 14.66 31.61
N ILE A 116 -21.50 15.21 32.83
CA ILE A 116 -20.43 16.09 33.33
C ILE A 116 -19.21 15.22 33.73
N PRO A 117 -17.95 15.68 33.54
CA PRO A 117 -16.78 14.88 33.93
C PRO A 117 -16.80 14.48 35.41
N GLY A 118 -16.58 13.18 35.68
CA GLY A 118 -16.64 12.62 37.03
C GLY A 118 -18.06 12.48 37.59
N TYR A 119 -19.07 12.37 36.72
CA TYR A 119 -20.48 12.13 37.06
C TYR A 119 -20.66 10.96 38.04
N ASP A 120 -19.99 9.82 37.80
CA ASP A 120 -20.14 8.62 38.63
C ASP A 120 -19.30 8.61 39.91
N ASP A 121 -18.46 9.63 40.14
CA ASP A 121 -17.53 9.71 41.26
C ASP A 121 -17.76 10.98 42.10
N GLU A 122 -16.83 11.94 42.04
CA GLU A 122 -16.82 13.12 42.91
C GLU A 122 -17.93 14.13 42.61
N ASN A 123 -18.52 14.09 41.41
CA ASN A 123 -19.52 15.06 40.96
C ASN A 123 -20.95 14.49 40.89
N PHE A 124 -21.22 13.27 41.36
CA PHE A 124 -22.56 12.67 41.33
C PHE A 124 -23.64 13.58 41.91
N GLY A 125 -23.39 14.18 43.09
CA GLY A 125 -24.36 15.09 43.72
C GLY A 125 -24.64 16.36 42.90
N LYS A 126 -23.63 16.91 42.22
CA LYS A 126 -23.79 18.07 41.33
C LYS A 126 -24.59 17.70 40.09
N ALA A 127 -24.29 16.53 39.55
CA ALA A 127 -24.95 16.04 38.36
C ALA A 127 -26.42 15.73 38.61
N PHE A 128 -26.75 15.04 39.70
CA PHE A 128 -28.13 14.81 40.12
C PHE A 128 -28.88 16.13 40.33
N ALA A 129 -28.23 17.13 40.95
CA ALA A 129 -28.83 18.45 41.11
C ALA A 129 -29.04 19.17 39.77
N ALA A 130 -28.10 19.02 38.83
CA ALA A 130 -28.23 19.56 37.47
C ALA A 130 -29.40 18.91 36.73
N ASP A 131 -29.53 17.58 36.77
CA ASP A 131 -30.61 16.82 36.12
C ASP A 131 -32.00 17.22 36.63
N MET A 132 -32.14 17.38 37.94
CA MET A 132 -33.41 17.81 38.53
C MET A 132 -33.71 19.28 38.23
N THR A 133 -32.70 20.14 38.19
CA THR A 133 -32.88 21.58 37.99
C THR A 133 -33.12 21.92 36.52
N ILE A 134 -32.39 21.30 35.59
CA ILE A 134 -32.47 21.62 34.17
C ILE A 134 -33.87 21.39 33.62
N ALA A 135 -34.54 20.34 34.11
CA ALA A 135 -35.86 19.95 33.70
C ALA A 135 -36.99 20.78 34.37
N ASN A 136 -36.69 21.66 35.32
CA ASN A 136 -37.74 22.33 36.10
C ASN A 136 -38.52 23.36 35.27
N GLY A 137 -39.86 23.30 35.40
CA GLY A 137 -40.77 24.25 34.76
C GLY A 137 -41.04 23.99 33.28
N VAL A 138 -40.49 22.94 32.67
CA VAL A 138 -40.68 22.64 31.22
C VAL A 138 -41.98 21.87 30.92
N ALA A 139 -42.54 21.17 31.91
CA ALA A 139 -43.63 20.21 31.71
C ALA A 139 -44.87 20.79 30.99
N GLY A 140 -45.23 22.05 31.26
CA GLY A 140 -46.45 22.67 30.70
C GLY A 140 -46.29 23.30 29.30
N PHE A 141 -45.16 23.08 28.62
CA PHE A 141 -44.86 23.73 27.34
C PHE A 141 -45.00 22.80 26.13
N VAL A 142 -45.78 21.72 26.23
CA VAL A 142 -45.96 20.74 25.14
C VAL A 142 -46.40 21.40 23.82
N ASP A 143 -47.34 22.34 23.87
CA ASP A 143 -47.82 23.07 22.68
C ASP A 143 -46.85 24.15 22.19
N ARG A 144 -45.81 24.46 22.96
CA ARG A 144 -44.83 25.53 22.69
C ARG A 144 -43.41 25.05 23.02
N PRO A 145 -42.87 24.06 22.30
CA PRO A 145 -41.59 23.44 22.63
C PRO A 145 -40.43 24.44 22.61
N ILE A 146 -40.52 25.50 21.79
CA ILE A 146 -39.53 26.59 21.79
C ILE A 146 -39.50 27.38 23.11
N ASP A 147 -40.64 27.53 23.78
CA ASP A 147 -40.72 28.19 25.08
C ASP A 147 -40.16 27.28 26.19
N ALA A 148 -40.35 25.95 26.07
CA ALA A 148 -39.68 24.97 26.92
C ALA A 148 -38.16 25.15 26.85
N LEU A 149 -37.59 25.24 25.64
CA LEU A 149 -36.15 25.44 25.44
C LEU A 149 -35.62 26.74 26.06
N LYS A 150 -36.41 27.82 26.08
CA LYS A 150 -36.02 29.06 26.76
C LYS A 150 -35.90 28.85 28.27
N VAL A 151 -36.85 28.11 28.87
CA VAL A 151 -36.80 27.75 30.30
C VAL A 151 -35.57 26.90 30.59
N VAL A 152 -35.30 25.88 29.75
CA VAL A 152 -34.10 25.04 29.87
C VAL A 152 -32.82 25.87 29.80
N ALA A 153 -32.72 26.80 28.85
CA ALA A 153 -31.56 27.68 28.72
C ALA A 153 -31.34 28.55 29.97
N VAL A 154 -32.41 29.10 30.55
CA VAL A 154 -32.35 29.89 31.80
C VAL A 154 -31.93 29.02 33.00
N ASN A 155 -32.44 27.78 33.07
CA ASN A 155 -32.06 26.84 34.12
C ASN A 155 -30.57 26.47 34.01
N TYR A 156 -30.08 26.22 32.79
CA TYR A 156 -28.66 25.97 32.54
C TYR A 156 -27.80 27.16 32.99
N ASP A 157 -28.16 28.39 32.60
CA ASP A 157 -27.43 29.60 33.00
C ASP A 157 -27.40 29.78 34.53
N THR A 158 -28.44 29.33 35.23
CA THR A 158 -28.50 29.33 36.69
C THR A 158 -27.56 28.27 37.28
N LEU A 159 -27.51 27.07 36.69
CA LEU A 159 -26.60 26.00 37.10
C LEU A 159 -25.12 26.38 36.86
N VAL A 160 -24.83 27.09 35.77
CA VAL A 160 -23.48 27.65 35.50
C VAL A 160 -23.10 28.66 36.58
N LYS A 161 -24.00 29.61 36.89
CA LYS A 161 -23.76 30.61 37.95
C LYS A 161 -23.57 29.97 39.33
N ALA A 162 -24.24 28.85 39.60
CA ALA A 162 -24.08 28.09 40.83
C ALA A 162 -22.78 27.25 40.88
N GLY A 163 -22.03 27.15 39.77
CA GLY A 163 -20.83 26.32 39.67
C GLY A 163 -21.09 24.82 39.63
N THR A 164 -22.33 24.42 39.33
CA THR A 164 -22.75 23.02 39.27
C THR A 164 -22.35 22.37 37.94
N VAL A 165 -22.36 23.15 36.86
CA VAL A 165 -22.01 22.73 35.49
C VAL A 165 -20.93 23.64 34.90
N PRO A 166 -20.07 23.13 34.03
CA PRO A 166 -19.02 23.91 33.38
C PRO A 166 -19.60 24.95 32.41
N ASP A 167 -19.11 26.19 32.53
CA ASP A 167 -19.35 27.27 31.56
C ASP A 167 -18.49 27.08 30.30
N GLY A 168 -18.96 27.65 29.19
CA GLY A 168 -18.20 27.79 27.96
C GLY A 168 -18.86 27.14 26.74
N PRO A 169 -18.22 27.29 25.57
CA PRO A 169 -18.74 26.73 24.34
C PRO A 169 -18.71 25.20 24.38
N ARG A 170 -19.73 24.57 23.81
CA ARG A 170 -19.68 23.14 23.46
C ARG A 170 -18.53 22.92 22.48
N SER A 171 -17.64 21.98 22.79
CA SER A 171 -16.65 21.51 21.85
C SER A 171 -17.29 20.44 20.96
N PHE A 172 -17.68 20.82 19.75
CA PHE A 172 -17.91 19.84 18.68
C PHE A 172 -16.54 19.23 18.36
N SER A 173 -16.22 18.10 18.97
CA SER A 173 -15.03 17.35 18.59
C SER A 173 -15.25 16.91 17.13
N PRO A 174 -14.50 17.46 16.15
CA PRO A 174 -14.61 16.98 14.78
C PRO A 174 -14.32 15.48 14.83
N SER A 175 -15.21 14.70 14.22
CA SER A 175 -15.19 13.25 14.32
C SER A 175 -13.75 12.72 14.18
N LEU A 176 -13.22 12.17 15.27
CA LEU A 176 -11.96 11.42 15.33
C LEU A 176 -11.81 10.44 14.13
N PRO A 177 -12.92 9.85 13.61
CA PRO A 177 -12.95 9.13 12.32
C PRO A 177 -12.33 9.84 11.12
N ARG A 178 -12.54 11.15 10.94
CA ARG A 178 -12.04 11.88 9.76
C ARG A 178 -10.52 11.92 9.73
N TYR A 179 -9.90 12.05 10.91
CA TYR A 179 -8.45 12.01 11.05
C TYR A 179 -7.90 10.59 10.95
N LEU A 180 -8.62 9.58 11.44
CA LEU A 180 -8.26 8.17 11.28
C LEU A 180 -8.32 7.72 9.81
N ALA A 181 -9.35 8.11 9.07
CA ALA A 181 -9.48 7.84 7.65
C ALA A 181 -8.36 8.51 6.84
N ALA A 182 -8.02 9.76 7.17
CA ALA A 182 -6.89 10.45 6.56
C ALA A 182 -5.55 9.78 6.88
N ALA A 183 -5.32 9.38 8.14
CA ALA A 183 -4.12 8.68 8.55
C ALA A 183 -4.00 7.31 7.85
N ALA A 184 -5.10 6.56 7.72
CA ALA A 184 -5.15 5.29 7.00
C ALA A 184 -4.83 5.47 5.51
N ALA A 185 -5.37 6.51 4.87
CA ALA A 185 -5.07 6.82 3.46
C ALA A 185 -3.59 7.13 3.25
N ILE A 186 -2.99 7.94 4.13
CA ILE A 186 -1.56 8.26 4.09
C ILE A 186 -0.72 6.99 4.28
N ALA A 187 -1.06 6.16 5.26
CA ALA A 187 -0.36 4.90 5.52
C ALA A 187 -0.44 3.94 4.32
N ALA A 188 -1.60 3.81 3.68
CA ALA A 188 -1.79 2.98 2.50
C ALA A 188 -0.91 3.46 1.32
N VAL A 189 -0.82 4.77 1.08
CA VAL A 189 0.04 5.34 0.04
C VAL A 189 1.52 5.08 0.36
N LEU A 190 1.95 5.28 1.60
CA LEU A 190 3.33 5.04 2.02
C LEU A 190 3.72 3.57 1.89
N ILE A 191 2.86 2.64 2.31
CA ILE A 191 3.10 1.20 2.18
C ILE A 191 3.11 0.79 0.70
N GLY A 192 2.15 1.28 -0.10
CA GLY A 192 2.08 1.00 -1.54
C GLY A 192 3.31 1.48 -2.30
N THR A 193 3.73 2.73 -2.06
CA THR A 193 4.93 3.30 -2.69
C THR A 193 6.21 2.59 -2.25
N THR A 194 6.35 2.29 -0.96
CA THR A 194 7.52 1.59 -0.41
C THR A 194 7.64 0.18 -0.98
N THR A 195 6.53 -0.56 -1.07
CA THR A 195 6.53 -1.91 -1.63
C THR A 195 6.89 -1.90 -3.12
N ILE A 196 6.29 -1.01 -3.93
CA ILE A 196 6.65 -0.85 -5.35
C ILE A 196 8.13 -0.50 -5.49
N TYR A 197 8.67 0.41 -4.66
CA TYR A 197 10.07 0.77 -4.66
C TYR A 197 10.99 -0.43 -4.35
N VAL A 198 10.72 -1.17 -3.27
CA VAL A 198 11.55 -2.32 -2.88
C VAL A 198 11.51 -3.44 -3.93
N PHE A 199 10.34 -3.73 -4.50
CA PHE A 199 10.20 -4.76 -5.54
C PHE A 199 10.86 -4.34 -6.85
N SER A 200 10.69 -3.09 -7.29
CA SER A 200 11.34 -2.56 -8.49
C SER A 200 12.86 -2.52 -8.35
N TYR A 201 13.38 -2.12 -7.18
CA TYR A 201 14.81 -2.11 -6.90
C TYR A 201 15.42 -3.53 -6.95
N ARG A 202 14.75 -4.52 -6.34
CA ARG A 202 15.19 -5.93 -6.40
C ARG A 202 15.11 -6.49 -7.82
N ALA A 203 14.05 -6.20 -8.56
CA ALA A 203 13.91 -6.61 -9.96
C ALA A 203 15.00 -5.99 -10.84
N GLY A 204 15.32 -4.70 -10.63
CA GLY A 204 16.39 -3.98 -11.30
C GLY A 204 17.76 -4.61 -11.07
N ARG A 205 18.11 -4.97 -9.82
CA ARG A 205 19.38 -5.66 -9.52
C ARG A 205 19.50 -7.01 -10.22
N ILE A 206 18.43 -7.80 -10.28
CA ILE A 206 18.44 -9.10 -10.94
C ILE A 206 18.56 -8.92 -12.46
N ALA A 207 17.89 -7.92 -13.04
CA ALA A 207 18.00 -7.61 -14.47
C ALA A 207 19.41 -7.12 -14.84
N ALA A 208 20.01 -6.25 -14.03
CA ALA A 208 21.37 -5.76 -14.21
C ALA A 208 22.40 -6.91 -14.13
N ALA A 209 22.28 -7.80 -13.14
CA ALA A 209 23.15 -8.96 -13.02
C ALA A 209 23.04 -9.92 -14.21
N ARG A 210 21.85 -10.06 -14.81
CA ARG A 210 21.65 -10.86 -16.03
C ARG A 210 22.23 -10.20 -17.28
N ARG A 211 22.15 -8.87 -17.39
CA ARG A 211 22.78 -8.12 -18.50
C ARG A 211 24.31 -8.24 -18.45
N ALA A 212 24.92 -8.00 -17.29
CA ALA A 212 26.36 -8.13 -17.12
C ALA A 212 26.88 -9.54 -17.50
N ARG A 213 26.15 -10.60 -17.17
CA ARG A 213 26.50 -11.97 -17.57
C ARG A 213 26.37 -12.23 -19.07
N ARG A 214 25.43 -11.56 -19.76
CA ARG A 214 25.27 -11.68 -21.21
C ARG A 214 26.36 -10.92 -21.94
N GLU A 215 26.67 -9.71 -21.49
CA GLU A 215 27.74 -8.87 -22.05
C GLU A 215 29.10 -9.58 -21.95
N ALA A 216 29.44 -10.14 -20.77
CA ALA A 216 30.67 -10.93 -20.59
C ALA A 216 30.75 -12.18 -21.49
N ALA A 217 29.60 -12.80 -21.82
CA ALA A 217 29.56 -13.94 -22.73
C ALA A 217 29.67 -13.55 -24.21
N THR A 218 29.28 -12.31 -24.57
CA THR A 218 29.43 -11.79 -25.93
C THR A 218 30.88 -11.40 -26.21
N ASP A 219 31.57 -10.77 -25.25
CA ASP A 219 32.97 -10.36 -25.41
C ASP A 219 33.91 -11.55 -25.60
N SER A 220 33.73 -12.63 -24.83
CA SER A 220 34.52 -13.86 -24.99
C SER A 220 34.30 -14.52 -26.35
N ARG A 221 33.08 -14.48 -26.88
CA ARG A 221 32.76 -14.97 -28.24
C ARG A 221 33.45 -14.15 -29.33
N SER A 222 33.48 -12.83 -29.19
CA SER A 222 34.15 -11.93 -30.15
C SER A 222 35.66 -12.16 -30.20
N VAL A 223 36.30 -12.43 -29.06
CA VAL A 223 37.74 -12.75 -29.01
C VAL A 223 38.04 -14.08 -29.69
N LEU A 224 37.23 -15.11 -29.44
CA LEU A 224 37.42 -16.44 -30.05
C LEU A 224 37.18 -16.42 -31.57
N SER A 225 36.16 -15.70 -32.04
CA SER A 225 35.88 -15.58 -33.47
C SER A 225 36.97 -14.80 -34.21
N ALA A 226 37.52 -13.75 -33.61
CA ALA A 226 38.67 -13.01 -34.15
C ALA A 226 39.93 -13.88 -34.24
N GLY A 227 40.24 -14.65 -33.18
CA GLY A 227 41.37 -15.58 -33.18
C GLY A 227 41.24 -16.69 -34.22
N ALA A 228 40.05 -17.28 -34.35
CA ALA A 228 39.76 -18.29 -35.36
C ALA A 228 39.87 -17.74 -36.79
N ALA A 229 39.37 -16.52 -37.04
CA ALA A 229 39.51 -15.85 -38.34
C ALA A 229 40.97 -15.55 -38.70
N GLY A 230 41.79 -15.12 -37.72
CA GLY A 230 43.22 -14.93 -37.90
C GLY A 230 43.96 -16.23 -38.27
N LEU A 231 43.63 -17.33 -37.60
CA LEU A 231 44.18 -18.65 -37.92
C LEU A 231 43.75 -19.14 -39.31
N ALA A 232 42.49 -18.93 -39.68
CA ALA A 232 41.98 -19.27 -41.01
C ALA A 232 42.76 -18.56 -42.12
N GLN A 233 43.05 -17.27 -41.93
CA GLN A 233 43.82 -16.48 -42.89
C GLN A 233 45.27 -17.00 -43.04
N GLN A 234 45.92 -17.38 -41.94
CA GLN A 234 47.27 -17.97 -41.99
C GLN A 234 47.29 -19.30 -42.73
N ILE A 235 46.28 -20.14 -42.55
CA ILE A 235 46.16 -21.42 -43.27
C ILE A 235 45.89 -21.19 -44.76
N ILE A 236 45.04 -20.24 -45.13
CA ILE A 236 44.79 -19.88 -46.54
C ILE A 236 46.06 -19.38 -47.21
N GLU A 237 46.85 -18.54 -46.53
CA GLU A 237 48.13 -18.06 -47.05
C GLU A 237 49.14 -19.19 -47.22
N LEU A 238 49.21 -20.13 -46.26
CA LEU A 238 50.00 -21.36 -46.38
C LEU A 238 49.54 -22.23 -47.56
N ASP A 239 48.24 -22.38 -47.78
CA ASP A 239 47.68 -23.16 -48.89
C ASP A 239 48.06 -22.57 -50.25
N ARG A 240 47.95 -21.24 -50.39
CA ARG A 240 48.39 -20.51 -51.59
C ARG A 240 49.86 -20.72 -51.90
N ARG A 241 50.72 -20.79 -50.88
CA ARG A 241 52.16 -21.07 -51.04
C ARG A 241 52.46 -22.54 -51.32
N TYR A 242 51.60 -23.45 -50.86
CA TYR A 242 51.78 -24.89 -51.01
C TYR A 242 51.31 -25.43 -52.37
N GLN A 243 50.19 -24.94 -52.92
CA GLN A 243 49.64 -25.42 -54.21
C GLN A 243 50.61 -25.36 -55.41
N PRO A 244 51.45 -24.32 -55.59
CA PRO A 244 52.44 -24.30 -56.66
C PRO A 244 53.54 -25.37 -56.50
N ARG A 245 53.89 -25.73 -55.26
CA ARG A 245 54.94 -26.72 -54.96
C ARG A 245 54.48 -28.14 -55.26
N ILE A 246 53.23 -28.48 -54.96
CA ILE A 246 52.65 -29.78 -55.34
C ILE A 246 52.59 -29.89 -56.88
N SER A 247 52.10 -28.85 -57.55
CA SER A 247 51.96 -28.82 -59.01
C SER A 247 53.29 -28.94 -59.75
N GLN A 248 54.41 -28.47 -59.17
CA GLN A 248 55.76 -28.63 -59.74
C GLN A 248 56.42 -29.98 -59.38
N SER A 249 55.99 -30.63 -58.30
CA SER A 249 56.54 -31.94 -57.89
C SER A 249 55.95 -33.13 -58.66
N GLY A 250 54.89 -32.89 -59.45
CA GLY A 250 54.28 -33.87 -60.36
C GLY A 250 55.05 -34.05 -61.67
N ALA A 251 56.28 -34.59 -61.60
CA ALA A 251 56.97 -35.38 -62.64
C ALA A 251 58.50 -35.24 -62.50
N TYR A 252 59.14 -36.06 -61.66
CA TYR A 252 60.40 -36.79 -61.98
C TYR A 252 60.92 -37.52 -60.73
N GLN A 253 61.02 -38.85 -60.84
CA GLN A 253 61.97 -39.75 -60.15
C GLN A 253 62.32 -39.51 -58.66
N GLY A 254 61.71 -40.33 -57.79
CA GLY A 254 62.49 -41.30 -57.01
C GLY A 254 63.49 -40.81 -55.94
N ARG A 255 63.24 -39.69 -55.25
CA ARG A 255 63.88 -39.41 -53.94
C ARG A 255 62.87 -38.84 -52.95
N PRO A 256 62.74 -39.40 -51.72
CA PRO A 256 61.94 -38.76 -50.69
C PRO A 256 62.66 -37.47 -50.29
N ARG A 257 62.15 -36.32 -50.71
CA ARG A 257 62.55 -35.05 -50.12
C ARG A 257 61.95 -35.03 -48.72
N GLN A 258 62.80 -35.34 -47.75
CA GLN A 258 62.49 -35.41 -46.33
C GLN A 258 62.29 -33.97 -45.79
N GLY A 259 61.19 -33.34 -46.16
CA GLY A 259 60.76 -32.07 -45.62
C GLY A 259 59.71 -32.32 -44.54
N SER A 260 59.98 -31.91 -43.29
CA SER A 260 58.99 -31.93 -42.21
C SER A 260 57.65 -31.26 -42.59
N PHE A 261 57.69 -30.34 -43.55
CA PHE A 261 56.54 -29.60 -44.06
C PHE A 261 55.43 -30.47 -44.67
N GLU A 262 55.76 -31.48 -45.50
CA GLU A 262 54.76 -32.31 -46.21
C GLU A 262 53.91 -33.17 -45.26
N PHE A 263 54.44 -33.51 -44.08
CA PHE A 263 53.71 -34.23 -43.04
C PHE A 263 53.06 -33.30 -42.00
N GLU A 264 53.67 -32.14 -41.72
CA GLU A 264 53.18 -31.18 -40.73
C GLU A 264 51.98 -30.35 -41.24
N TYR A 265 51.92 -30.01 -42.53
CA TYR A 265 50.81 -29.21 -43.09
C TYR A 265 49.45 -29.95 -43.10
N PRO A 266 49.34 -31.20 -43.59
CA PRO A 266 48.06 -31.93 -43.53
C PRO A 266 47.57 -32.17 -42.10
N ARG A 267 48.50 -32.33 -41.13
CA ARG A 267 48.18 -32.44 -39.71
C ARG A 267 47.63 -31.12 -39.16
N LEU A 268 48.24 -29.99 -39.49
CA LEU A 268 47.74 -28.66 -39.11
C LEU A 268 46.31 -28.43 -39.66
N ALA A 269 46.05 -28.77 -40.91
CA ALA A 269 44.73 -28.65 -41.53
C ALA A 269 43.69 -29.56 -40.87
N ALA A 270 44.05 -30.80 -40.54
CA ALA A 270 43.18 -31.72 -39.81
C ALA A 270 42.87 -31.25 -38.38
N ASP A 271 43.87 -30.72 -37.67
CA ASP A 271 43.70 -30.19 -36.32
C ASP A 271 42.84 -28.91 -36.31
N TYR A 272 42.97 -28.05 -37.34
CA TYR A 272 42.08 -26.91 -37.54
C TYR A 272 40.63 -27.34 -37.82
N GLY A 273 40.41 -28.39 -38.61
CA GLY A 273 39.07 -28.95 -38.82
C GLY A 273 38.42 -29.44 -37.53
N LYS A 274 39.17 -30.12 -36.67
CA LYS A 274 38.70 -30.54 -35.33
C LYS A 274 38.42 -29.36 -34.41
N LEU A 275 39.23 -28.30 -34.49
CA LEU A 275 39.01 -27.07 -33.74
C LEU A 275 37.67 -26.41 -34.14
N LEU A 276 37.36 -26.34 -35.43
CA LEU A 276 36.06 -25.80 -35.91
C LEU A 276 34.87 -26.59 -35.36
N GLU A 277 34.96 -27.92 -35.30
CA GLU A 277 33.92 -28.76 -34.69
C GLU A 277 33.77 -28.48 -33.19
N SER A 278 34.89 -28.27 -32.47
CA SER A 278 34.86 -27.93 -31.04
C SER A 278 34.26 -26.55 -30.78
N ILE A 279 34.50 -25.56 -31.66
CA ILE A 279 33.90 -24.23 -31.58
C ILE A 279 32.38 -24.31 -31.78
N GLN A 280 31.91 -25.09 -32.76
CA GLN A 280 30.46 -25.30 -32.98
C GLN A 280 29.78 -25.99 -31.79
N LYS A 281 30.43 -27.00 -31.19
CA LYS A 281 29.90 -27.68 -30.00
C LYS A 281 29.87 -26.76 -28.77
N ALA A 282 30.91 -25.97 -28.54
CA ALA A 282 30.97 -25.03 -27.42
C ALA A 282 29.89 -23.94 -27.51
N ASP A 283 29.51 -23.52 -28.72
CA ASP A 283 28.44 -22.54 -28.93
C ASP A 283 27.06 -23.10 -28.51
N SER A 284 26.84 -24.41 -28.68
CA SER A 284 25.61 -25.10 -28.24
C SER A 284 25.52 -25.36 -26.73
N LEU A 285 26.65 -25.39 -26.01
CA LEU A 285 26.74 -25.81 -24.60
C LEU A 285 26.98 -24.67 -23.61
N GLY A 286 27.05 -23.42 -24.07
CA GLY A 286 27.01 -22.24 -23.19
C GLY A 286 28.34 -21.88 -22.49
N GLY A 287 29.48 -22.09 -23.16
CA GLY A 287 30.70 -21.30 -22.88
C GLY A 287 31.65 -21.79 -21.76
N ARG A 288 31.50 -23.02 -21.25
CA ARG A 288 32.40 -23.57 -20.22
C ARG A 288 33.79 -24.02 -20.71
N GLU A 289 34.01 -24.12 -22.02
CA GLU A 289 35.26 -24.58 -22.65
C GLU A 289 36.00 -23.47 -23.43
N THR A 290 35.69 -22.20 -23.15
CA THR A 290 36.22 -21.06 -23.93
C THR A 290 37.73 -20.87 -23.79
N ASP A 291 38.30 -21.13 -22.61
CA ASP A 291 39.75 -20.97 -22.36
C ASP A 291 40.60 -22.04 -23.08
N ASP A 292 40.18 -23.31 -23.07
CA ASP A 292 40.87 -24.41 -23.78
C ASP A 292 40.86 -24.19 -25.30
N ILE A 293 39.76 -23.64 -25.85
CA ILE A 293 39.66 -23.29 -27.27
C ILE A 293 40.61 -22.14 -27.61
N ALA A 294 40.71 -21.12 -26.77
CA ALA A 294 41.63 -19.99 -26.97
C ALA A 294 43.09 -20.46 -27.00
N ASP A 295 43.49 -21.31 -26.06
CA ASP A 295 44.83 -21.89 -25.98
C ASP A 295 45.15 -22.74 -27.22
N ARG A 296 44.18 -23.52 -27.70
CA ARG A 296 44.32 -24.32 -28.94
C ARG A 296 44.46 -23.45 -30.19
N ILE A 297 43.69 -22.37 -30.30
CA ILE A 297 43.85 -21.38 -31.39
C ILE A 297 45.28 -20.80 -31.36
N GLY A 298 45.76 -20.39 -30.19
CA GLY A 298 47.12 -19.87 -30.02
C GLY A 298 48.21 -20.88 -30.41
N ALA A 299 48.08 -22.13 -29.96
CA ALA A 299 49.01 -23.19 -30.28
C ALA A 299 49.05 -23.54 -31.78
N LEU A 300 47.89 -23.55 -32.45
CA LEU A 300 47.82 -23.79 -33.90
C LEU A 300 48.35 -22.61 -34.71
N SER A 301 48.08 -21.37 -34.28
CA SER A 301 48.66 -20.15 -34.89
C SER A 301 50.19 -20.16 -34.82
N GLN A 302 50.76 -20.47 -33.65
CA GLN A 302 52.22 -20.61 -33.51
C GLN A 302 52.81 -21.75 -34.36
N ARG A 303 52.06 -22.83 -34.60
CA ARG A 303 52.50 -23.90 -35.52
C ARG A 303 52.44 -23.42 -36.97
N ALA A 304 51.38 -22.72 -37.36
CA ALA A 304 51.23 -22.14 -38.70
C ALA A 304 52.36 -21.14 -39.01
N THR A 305 52.71 -20.25 -38.08
CA THR A 305 53.85 -19.33 -38.24
C THR A 305 55.18 -20.08 -38.41
N ARG A 306 55.47 -21.06 -37.54
CA ARG A 306 56.70 -21.87 -37.67
C ARG A 306 56.77 -22.64 -38.99
N LEU A 307 55.62 -23.10 -39.50
CA LEU A 307 55.52 -23.75 -40.80
C LEU A 307 55.77 -22.76 -41.95
N ALA A 308 55.26 -21.53 -41.83
CA ALA A 308 55.52 -20.47 -42.81
C ALA A 308 57.00 -20.08 -42.86
N ASP A 309 57.66 -19.92 -41.71
CA ASP A 309 59.09 -19.57 -41.64
C ASP A 309 60.01 -20.66 -42.22
N LYS A 310 59.61 -21.93 -42.14
CA LYS A 310 60.33 -23.06 -42.78
C LYS A 310 60.19 -23.08 -44.31
N THR A 311 59.28 -22.27 -44.88
CA THR A 311 59.04 -22.22 -46.32
C THR A 311 59.71 -21.06 -47.04
N GLU A 312 60.24 -20.08 -46.30
CA GLU A 312 61.18 -19.06 -46.81
C GLU A 312 62.60 -19.63 -46.96
#